data_AF-A0A6G8CCZ5-F1
#
_entry.id   AF-A0A6G8CCZ5-F1
#
_cell.length_a   1.000
_cell.length_b   1.000
_cell.length_c   1.000
_cell.angle_alpha   90.00
_cell.angle_beta   90.00
_cell.angle_gamma   90.00
#
_symmetry.space_group_name_H-M   'P 1'
#
loop_
_entity.id
_entity.type
_entity.pdbx_description
1 polymer ?
#
loop_
_entity_poly.entity_id
_entity_poly.type
_entity_poly.pdbx_seq_one_letter_code
_entity_poly.pdbx_strand_id
1 'polypeptide(L)'
;MIFPNVGLLTLGVSLALVLIFYYLINRAMGVATFNKMRHWTIFLIANAIIAFIIAIVQCNSQQVAEHSYIYWLATINAVYGLLWFFLFSVILRKGSTNASTTPF
;
A
#
# COMPACT_ATOMS: atom_id res chain seq x y z
N MET A 1 3.56 -11.31 -19.04
CA MET A 1 4.46 -10.21 -18.63
C MET A 1 4.31 -9.99 -17.14
N ILE A 2 5.38 -10.16 -16.35
CA ILE A 2 5.33 -10.17 -14.88
C ILE A 2 5.50 -8.76 -14.32
N PHE A 3 6.58 -8.08 -14.71
CA PHE A 3 6.99 -6.80 -14.10
C PHE A 3 5.95 -5.68 -14.23
N PRO A 4 5.34 -5.43 -15.41
CA PRO A 4 4.33 -4.37 -15.52
C PRO A 4 3.08 -4.67 -14.68
N ASN A 5 2.70 -5.95 -14.59
CA ASN A 5 1.51 -6.36 -13.85
C ASN A 5 1.71 -6.23 -12.34
N VAL A 6 2.87 -6.66 -11.83
CA VAL A 6 3.24 -6.47 -10.42
C VAL A 6 3.25 -4.99 -10.04
N GLY A 7 3.83 -4.13 -10.88
CA GLY A 7 3.82 -2.69 -10.66
C GLY A 7 2.41 -2.09 -10.63
N LEU A 8 1.57 -2.43 -11.60
CA LEU A 8 0.18 -1.95 -11.68
C LEU A 8 -0.66 -2.43 -10.49
N LEU A 9 -0.53 -3.69 -10.08
CA LEU A 9 -1.24 -4.22 -8.92
C LEU A 9 -0.78 -3.53 -7.63
N THR A 10 0.52 -3.29 -7.49
CA THR A 10 1.09 -2.59 -6.32
C THR A 10 0.57 -1.15 -6.24
N LEU A 11 0.53 -0.45 -7.37
CA LEU A 11 -0.07 0.89 -7.48
C LEU A 11 -1.55 0.88 -7.10
N GLY A 12 -2.34 -0.01 -7.71
CA GLY A 12 -3.78 -0.11 -7.49
C GLY A 12 -4.12 -0.44 -6.04
N VAL A 13 -3.42 -1.39 -5.43
CA VAL A 13 -3.62 -1.77 -4.02
C VAL A 13 -3.19 -0.65 -3.07
N SER A 14 -2.05 -0.01 -3.32
CA SER A 14 -1.61 1.12 -2.50
C SER A 14 -2.62 2.26 -2.53
N LEU A 15 -3.15 2.59 -3.72
CA LEU A 15 -4.20 3.59 -3.86
C LEU A 15 -5.49 3.18 -3.14
N ALA A 16 -5.94 1.94 -3.33
CA ALA A 16 -7.15 1.43 -2.68
C ALA A 16 -7.04 1.48 -1.16
N LEU A 17 -5.90 1.08 -0.58
CA LEU A 17 -5.67 1.13 0.86
C LEU A 17 -5.66 2.56 1.41
N VAL A 18 -5.06 3.51 0.70
CA VAL A 18 -5.11 4.94 1.08
C VAL A 18 -6.54 5.45 1.01
N LEU A 19 -7.30 5.12 -0.04
CA LEU A 19 -8.71 5.51 -0.13
C LEU A 19 -9.54 4.93 1.01
N ILE A 20 -9.33 3.66 1.36
CA ILE A 20 -9.99 3.01 2.49
C ILE A 20 -9.64 3.74 3.79
N PHE A 21 -8.37 4.04 4.03
CA PHE A 21 -7.91 4.71 5.25
C PHE A 21 -8.49 6.13 5.40
N TYR A 22 -8.35 6.99 4.38
CA TYR A 22 -8.74 8.40 4.48
C TYR A 22 -10.23 8.67 4.21
N TYR A 23 -10.92 7.87 3.39
CA TYR A 23 -12.28 8.20 2.94
C TYR A 23 -13.36 7.23 3.43
N LEU A 24 -13.04 5.96 3.70
CA LEU A 24 -13.99 5.01 4.27
C LEU A 24 -13.90 4.98 5.79
N ILE A 25 -12.74 4.63 6.33
CA ILE A 25 -12.53 4.43 7.77
C ILE A 25 -12.71 5.75 8.53
N ASN A 26 -12.04 6.82 8.09
CA ASN A 26 -12.17 8.13 8.71
C ASN A 26 -13.57 8.74 8.60
N ARG A 27 -14.31 8.47 7.52
CA ARG A 27 -15.69 8.95 7.36
C ARG A 27 -16.69 8.14 8.16
N ALA A 28 -16.55 6.81 8.18
CA ALA A 28 -17.49 5.90 8.82
C ALA A 28 -17.41 5.94 10.36
N MET A 29 -16.22 6.12 10.93
CA MET A 29 -16.08 6.08 12.38
C MET A 29 -16.42 7.39 13.09
N GLY A 30 -16.63 8.50 12.38
CA GLY A 30 -17.12 9.79 12.95
C GLY A 30 -16.24 10.43 14.03
N VAL A 31 -15.18 9.75 14.47
CA VAL A 31 -14.33 10.10 15.60
C VAL A 31 -12.88 10.03 15.12
N ALA A 32 -12.07 11.02 15.52
CA ALA A 32 -10.65 11.18 15.16
C ALA A 32 -9.72 10.06 15.72
N THR A 33 -10.23 8.87 16.03
CA THR A 33 -9.52 7.77 16.67
C THR A 33 -8.49 7.14 15.75
N PHE A 34 -8.80 7.03 14.45
CA PHE A 34 -7.90 6.45 13.43
C PHE A 34 -6.90 7.44 12.82
N ASN A 35 -6.87 8.68 13.31
CA ASN A 35 -5.99 9.73 12.79
C ASN A 35 -4.59 9.76 13.45
N LYS A 36 -4.27 8.78 14.30
CA LYS A 36 -2.94 8.71 14.93
C LYS A 36 -1.91 8.14 13.96
N MET A 37 -0.68 8.68 14.02
CA MET A 37 0.49 8.20 13.27
C MET A 37 0.65 6.67 13.32
N ARG A 38 0.34 6.07 14.47
CA ARG A 38 0.36 4.61 14.66
C ARG A 38 -0.52 3.83 13.67
N HIS A 39 -1.75 4.26 13.44
CA HIS A 39 -2.66 3.55 12.52
C HIS A 39 -2.20 3.69 11.07
N TRP A 40 -1.74 4.89 10.70
CA TRP A 40 -1.14 5.13 9.40
C TRP A 40 0.09 4.22 9.17
N THR A 41 0.99 4.11 10.16
CA THR A 41 2.15 3.22 10.06
C THR A 41 1.77 1.75 9.94
N ILE A 42 0.70 1.30 10.61
CA ILE A 42 0.17 -0.06 10.46
C ILE A 42 -0.28 -0.30 9.01
N PHE A 43 -1.02 0.64 8.41
CA PHE A 43 -1.45 0.53 7.01
C PHE A 43 -0.28 0.59 6.03
N LEU A 44 0.72 1.43 6.30
CA LEU A 44 1.95 1.50 5.52
C LEU A 44 2.67 0.14 5.49
N ILE A 45 2.89 -0.46 6.67
CA ILE A 45 3.55 -1.78 6.79
C ILE A 45 2.70 -2.87 6.15
N ALA A 46 1.39 -2.86 6.38
CA ALA A 46 0.47 -3.81 5.77
C ALA A 46 0.52 -3.73 4.23
N ASN A 47 0.56 -2.51 3.68
CA ASN A 47 0.70 -2.32 2.23
C ASN A 47 2.02 -2.90 1.69
N ALA A 48 3.13 -2.72 2.40
CA ALA A 48 4.42 -3.30 2.01
C ALA A 48 4.39 -4.84 2.00
N ILE A 49 3.77 -5.45 3.02
CA ILE A 49 3.58 -6.90 3.09
C ILE A 49 2.71 -7.39 1.93
N ILE A 50 1.62 -6.69 1.62
CA ILE A 50 0.74 -7.06 0.50
C ILE A 50 1.50 -6.93 -0.82
N ALA A 51 2.26 -5.85 -1.03
CA ALA A 51 3.09 -5.67 -2.22
C ALA A 51 4.15 -6.77 -2.36
N PHE A 52 4.77 -7.20 -1.26
CA PHE A 52 5.68 -8.34 -1.25
C PHE A 52 4.98 -9.63 -1.72
N ILE A 53 3.81 -9.93 -1.14
CA ILE A 53 3.01 -11.12 -1.48
C ILE A 53 2.57 -11.10 -2.94
N ILE A 54 2.13 -9.95 -3.47
CA ILE A 54 1.72 -9.78 -4.87
C ILE A 54 2.85 -10.18 -5.82
N ALA A 55 4.08 -9.76 -5.54
CA ALA A 55 5.22 -10.10 -6.37
C ALA A 55 5.49 -11.61 -6.41
N ILE A 56 5.42 -12.28 -5.26
CA ILE A 56 5.59 -13.74 -5.16
C ILE A 56 4.44 -14.46 -5.89
N VAL A 57 3.20 -14.07 -5.63
CA VAL A 57 2.01 -14.69 -6.23
C VAL A 57 2.04 -14.55 -7.75
N GLN A 58 2.44 -13.39 -8.29
CA GLN A 58 2.58 -13.21 -9.74
C GLN A 58 3.68 -14.06 -10.36
N CYS A 59 4.84 -14.18 -9.69
CA CYS A 59 5.91 -15.05 -10.19
C CYS A 59 5.44 -16.52 -10.23
N ASN A 60 4.80 -16.99 -9.15
CA ASN A 60 4.28 -18.35 -9.08
C ASN A 60 3.16 -18.61 -10.10
N SER A 61 2.27 -17.63 -10.31
CA SER A 61 1.16 -17.75 -11.27
C SER A 61 1.64 -17.86 -12.72
N GLN A 62 2.81 -17.31 -13.04
CA GLN A 62 3.43 -17.42 -14.37
C GLN A 62 4.47 -18.55 -14.45
N GLN A 63 4.47 -19.47 -13.48
CA GLN A 63 5.35 -20.65 -13.45
C GLN A 63 6.83 -20.29 -13.61
N VAL A 64 7.22 -19.16 -13.01
CA VAL A 64 8.63 -18.74 -12.99
C VAL A 64 9.45 -19.79 -12.24
N ALA A 65 10.60 -20.16 -12.81
CA ALA A 65 11.53 -21.06 -12.15
C ALA A 65 11.91 -20.53 -10.75
N GLU A 66 11.76 -21.37 -9.74
CA GLU A 66 12.08 -20.98 -8.36
C GLU A 66 13.56 -20.60 -8.25
N HIS A 67 13.80 -19.36 -7.83
CA HIS A 67 15.14 -18.85 -7.65
C HIS A 67 15.12 -17.72 -6.62
N SER A 68 16.25 -17.52 -5.94
CA SER A 68 16.45 -16.45 -4.95
C SER A 68 16.11 -15.03 -5.44
N TYR A 69 16.13 -14.79 -6.75
CA TYR A 69 15.82 -13.46 -7.30
C TYR A 69 14.35 -13.07 -7.10
N ILE A 70 13.44 -14.03 -6.95
CA ILE A 70 12.01 -13.76 -6.74
C ILE A 70 11.81 -13.03 -5.41
N TYR A 71 12.53 -13.44 -4.36
CA TYR A 71 12.49 -12.78 -3.05
C TYR A 71 13.15 -11.40 -3.08
N TRP A 72 14.21 -11.22 -3.87
CA TRP A 72 14.78 -9.89 -4.12
C TRP A 72 13.79 -8.96 -4.82
N LEU A 73 13.11 -9.45 -5.87
CA LEU A 73 12.05 -8.71 -6.55
C LEU A 73 10.92 -8.36 -5.59
N ALA A 74 10.46 -9.31 -4.77
CA ALA A 74 9.41 -9.09 -3.79
C ALA A 74 9.80 -8.04 -2.75
N THR A 75 11.05 -8.07 -2.28
CA THR A 75 11.59 -7.09 -1.34
C THR A 75 11.62 -5.69 -1.95
N ILE A 76 12.12 -5.56 -3.19
CA ILE A 76 12.11 -4.29 -3.92
C ILE A 76 10.66 -3.80 -4.13
N ASN A 77 9.74 -4.70 -4.48
CA ASN A 77 8.34 -4.34 -4.67
C ASN A 77 7.66 -3.90 -3.36
N ALA A 78 8.04 -4.47 -2.22
CA ALA A 78 7.59 -4.03 -0.90
C ALA A 78 8.04 -2.58 -0.61
N VAL A 79 9.30 -2.25 -0.95
CA VAL A 79 9.83 -0.88 -0.84
C VAL A 79 9.06 0.08 -1.76
N TYR A 80 8.74 -0.33 -2.99
CA TYR A 80 7.87 0.46 -3.86
C TYR A 80 6.46 0.61 -3.29
N GLY A 81 5.90 -0.42 -2.64
CA GLY A 81 4.64 -0.32 -1.92
C GLY A 81 4.67 0.73 -0.81
N LEU A 82 5.73 0.76 0.01
CA LEU A 82 5.93 1.81 1.02
C LEU A 82 5.92 3.20 0.38
N LEU A 83 6.66 3.35 -0.72
CA LEU A 83 6.83 4.62 -1.42
C LEU A 83 5.50 5.10 -2.03
N TRP A 84 4.76 4.22 -2.71
CA TRP A 84 3.47 4.56 -3.31
C TRP A 84 2.40 4.90 -2.28
N PHE A 85 2.28 4.12 -1.21
CA PHE A 85 1.34 4.42 -0.14
C PHE A 85 1.64 5.77 0.50
N PHE A 86 2.92 6.06 0.76
CA PHE A 86 3.34 7.35 1.29
C PHE A 86 2.99 8.51 0.33
N LEU A 87 3.32 8.39 -0.95
CA LEU A 87 3.01 9.43 -1.95
C LEU A 87 1.51 9.67 -2.07
N PHE A 88 0.70 8.61 -2.16
CA PHE A 88 -0.75 8.75 -2.23
C PHE A 88 -1.34 9.36 -0.97
N SER A 89 -0.81 9.02 0.21
CA SER A 89 -1.22 9.64 1.48
C SER A 89 -1.01 11.15 1.43
N VAL A 90 0.19 11.61 1.05
CA VAL A 90 0.52 13.05 0.93
C VAL A 90 -0.39 13.78 -0.07
N ILE A 91 -0.69 13.16 -1.22
CA ILE A 91 -1.54 13.75 -2.25
C ILE A 91 -3.00 13.82 -1.80
N LEU A 92 -3.53 12.73 -1.24
CA LEU A 92 -4.95 12.57 -0.95
C LEU A 92 -5.36 13.14 0.42
N ARG A 93 -4.40 13.50 1.28
CA ARG A 93 -4.64 14.18 2.57
C ARG A 93 -5.64 15.31 2.46
N LYS A 94 -5.43 16.20 1.48
CA LYS A 94 -6.15 17.47 1.35
C LYS A 94 -7.66 17.28 1.13
N GLY A 95 -8.08 16.11 0.66
CA GLY A 95 -9.48 15.76 0.47
C GLY A 95 -10.15 15.07 1.67
N SER A 96 -9.40 14.72 2.73
CA SER A 96 -9.96 14.01 3.89
C SER A 96 -10.64 14.97 4.87
N THR A 97 -11.86 14.64 5.28
CA THR A 97 -12.51 15.23 6.47
C THR A 97 -11.62 14.91 7.69
N ASN A 98 -11.17 15.92 8.44
CA ASN A 98 -10.15 15.85 9.53
C ASN A 98 -8.67 15.92 9.11
N ALA A 99 -8.33 16.50 7.96
CA ALA A 99 -6.96 16.69 7.45
C ALA A 99 -5.95 17.34 8.44
N SER A 100 -6.43 18.07 9.46
CA SER A 100 -5.56 18.66 10.49
C SER A 100 -5.01 17.65 11.51
N THR A 101 -5.68 16.51 11.68
CA THR A 101 -5.33 15.50 12.69
C THR A 101 -4.75 14.22 12.10
N THR A 102 -4.92 13.95 10.80
CA THR A 102 -4.30 12.81 10.13
C THR A 102 -2.83 13.08 9.78
N PRO A 103 -1.94 12.07 9.89
CA PRO A 103 -0.57 12.18 9.43
C PRO A 103 -0.52 12.00 7.91
N PHE A 104 0.26 12.86 7.24
CA PHE A 104 0.44 12.91 5.78
C PHE A 104 -0.86 12.60 5.06
#